data_AF-A0A7Z9FDN3-F1
#
_entry.id   AF-A0A7Z9FDN3-F1
#
_cell.length_a   1.000
_cell.length_b   1.000
_cell.length_c   1.000
_cell.angle_alpha   90.00
_cell.angle_beta   90.00
_cell.angle_gamma   90.00
#
_symmetry.space_group_name_H-M   'P 1'
#
loop_
_entity.id
_entity.type
_entity.pdbx_description
1 polymer ?
#
loop_
_entity_poly.entity_id
_entity_poly.type
_entity_poly.pdbx_seq_one_letter_code
_entity_poly.pdbx_strand_id
1 'polypeptide(L)'
;MFAMISYYVLHKWPPTNTKSVMVRRMLLQLNRAVPVNTGERGSYKMRAHTGIVRFMLLLFSVSASVNAFAFEEADLNQLKSSNRCPQCNLRGANLNWMDLQGANLSQADLRGAQCVQTNLRNANLSGANLQGANMLAASLEGAVLHGVNFTAANLRAANLRGTDLRRINFRAAVLVGTNFAGADLSEADLRDAWLYDAELSGANLSRADLSTAKVTYHELDDGILCNTLTLWGELSLGCPAY
;
A
#
# COMPACT_ATOMS: atom_id res chain seq x y z
N MET A 1 -36.14 -0.51 -21.89
CA MET A 1 -34.84 0.12 -21.57
C MET A 1 -34.17 -0.47 -20.32
N PHE A 2 -34.83 -0.55 -19.16
CA PHE A 2 -34.27 -1.15 -17.93
C PHE A 2 -33.84 -2.62 -18.10
N ALA A 3 -34.67 -3.45 -18.74
CA ALA A 3 -34.34 -4.85 -19.03
C ALA A 3 -33.08 -5.01 -19.90
N MET A 4 -32.86 -4.09 -20.85
CA MET A 4 -31.67 -4.10 -21.72
C MET A 4 -30.39 -3.74 -20.96
N ILE A 5 -30.45 -2.73 -20.09
CA ILE A 5 -29.31 -2.33 -19.25
C ILE A 5 -29.01 -3.43 -18.22
N SER A 6 -30.03 -3.98 -17.58
CA SER A 6 -29.90 -5.09 -16.62
C SER A 6 -29.29 -6.33 -17.27
N TYR A 7 -29.76 -6.70 -18.48
CA TYR A 7 -29.19 -7.82 -19.25
C TYR A 7 -27.72 -7.56 -19.63
N TYR A 8 -27.39 -6.36 -20.12
CA TYR A 8 -26.04 -6.02 -20.53
C TYR A 8 -25.06 -6.06 -19.33
N VAL A 9 -25.45 -5.48 -18.19
CA VAL A 9 -24.63 -5.51 -16.98
C VAL A 9 -24.50 -6.93 -16.40
N LEU A 10 -25.57 -7.74 -16.42
CA LEU A 10 -25.52 -9.08 -15.86
C LEU A 10 -24.76 -10.08 -16.74
N HIS A 11 -24.70 -9.90 -18.05
CA HIS A 11 -24.19 -10.92 -18.98
C HIS A 11 -23.01 -10.47 -19.85
N LYS A 12 -22.77 -9.17 -20.00
CA LYS A 12 -21.67 -8.63 -20.79
C LYS A 12 -20.64 -7.86 -19.97
N TRP A 13 -20.93 -7.51 -18.72
CA TRP A 13 -19.97 -6.83 -17.84
C TRP A 13 -19.37 -7.82 -16.82
N PRO A 14 -18.10 -8.26 -17.00
CA PRO A 14 -17.47 -9.18 -16.07
C PRO A 14 -17.20 -8.52 -14.71
N PRO A 15 -17.45 -9.21 -13.59
CA PRO A 15 -17.24 -8.66 -12.25
C PRO A 15 -15.75 -8.67 -11.90
N THR A 16 -14.98 -7.71 -12.41
CA THR A 16 -13.52 -7.66 -12.24
C THR A 16 -13.06 -6.92 -10.98
N ASN A 17 -13.95 -6.17 -10.33
CA ASN A 17 -13.65 -5.49 -9.06
C ASN A 17 -14.85 -5.45 -8.09
N THR A 18 -14.60 -5.09 -6.84
CA THR A 18 -15.61 -5.03 -5.76
C THR A 18 -16.81 -4.15 -6.10
N LYS A 19 -16.62 -3.06 -6.85
CA LYS A 19 -17.71 -2.18 -7.31
C LYS A 19 -18.61 -2.88 -8.33
N SER A 20 -18.05 -3.57 -9.31
CA SER A 20 -18.80 -4.34 -10.31
C SER A 20 -19.58 -5.52 -9.70
N VAL A 21 -19.03 -6.19 -8.67
CA VAL A 21 -19.70 -7.25 -7.93
C VAL A 21 -20.92 -6.71 -7.17
N MET A 22 -20.78 -5.55 -6.52
CA MET A 22 -21.88 -4.89 -5.80
C MET A 22 -23.02 -4.47 -6.73
N VAL A 23 -22.69 -3.82 -7.86
CA VAL A 23 -23.68 -3.42 -8.87
C VAL A 23 -24.45 -4.64 -9.40
N ARG A 24 -23.75 -5.76 -9.65
CA ARG A 24 -24.36 -7.01 -10.12
C ARG A 24 -25.31 -7.63 -9.09
N ARG A 25 -24.92 -7.67 -7.81
CA ARG A 25 -25.78 -8.17 -6.72
C ARG A 25 -27.03 -7.32 -6.52
N MET A 26 -26.91 -6.00 -6.63
CA MET A 26 -28.02 -5.07 -6.50
C MET A 26 -29.02 -5.20 -7.66
N LEU A 27 -28.53 -5.35 -8.90
CA LEU A 27 -29.38 -5.60 -10.07
C LEU A 27 -30.13 -6.94 -9.98
N LEU A 28 -29.50 -7.99 -9.42
CA LEU A 28 -30.18 -9.26 -9.18
C LEU A 28 -31.30 -9.14 -8.14
N GLN A 29 -31.13 -8.33 -7.09
CA GLN A 29 -32.17 -8.07 -6.11
C GLN A 29 -33.31 -7.23 -6.68
N LEU A 30 -33.01 -6.22 -7.50
CA LEU A 30 -34.01 -5.38 -8.18
C LEU A 30 -34.84 -6.17 -9.21
N ASN A 31 -34.22 -7.06 -10.00
CA ASN A 31 -34.95 -7.93 -10.94
C ASN A 31 -35.89 -8.91 -10.21
N ARG A 32 -35.62 -9.27 -8.95
CA ARG A 32 -36.52 -10.09 -8.13
C ARG A 32 -37.70 -9.31 -7.55
N ALA A 33 -37.56 -7.99 -7.37
CA ALA A 33 -38.57 -7.13 -6.78
C ALA A 33 -39.61 -6.58 -7.78
N VAL A 34 -39.36 -6.70 -9.08
CA VAL A 34 -40.28 -6.24 -10.13
C VAL A 34 -40.85 -7.45 -10.87
N PRO A 35 -42.09 -7.88 -10.62
CA PRO A 35 -42.71 -8.94 -11.41
C PRO A 35 -42.87 -8.46 -12.85
N VAL A 36 -42.31 -9.23 -13.79
CA VAL A 36 -42.58 -9.07 -15.22
C VAL A 36 -43.98 -9.58 -15.48
N ASN A 37 -44.97 -8.69 -15.54
CA ASN A 37 -46.31 -9.08 -15.99
C ASN A 37 -46.25 -9.44 -17.47
N THR A 38 -46.26 -10.73 -17.78
CA THR A 38 -46.56 -11.25 -19.11
C THR A 38 -48.07 -11.44 -19.20
N GLY A 39 -48.80 -10.43 -19.69
CA GLY A 39 -50.25 -10.50 -19.80
C GLY A 39 -50.86 -9.36 -20.59
N GLU A 40 -51.19 -9.69 -21.84
CA GLU A 40 -52.23 -9.13 -22.72
C GLU A 40 -52.17 -7.67 -23.23
N ARG A 41 -52.59 -7.54 -24.50
CA ARG A 41 -52.65 -6.32 -25.30
C ARG A 41 -53.61 -5.29 -24.68
N GLY A 42 -53.10 -4.14 -24.26
CA GLY A 42 -53.95 -3.01 -23.89
C GLY A 42 -53.16 -1.79 -23.40
N SER A 43 -53.17 -0.71 -24.19
CA SER A 43 -52.78 0.68 -23.88
C SER A 43 -52.05 0.97 -22.56
N TYR A 44 -50.75 1.26 -22.62
CA TYR A 44 -50.00 1.76 -21.46
C TYR A 44 -49.99 3.30 -21.42
N LYS A 45 -50.76 3.87 -20.48
CA LYS A 45 -50.55 5.24 -19.99
C LYS A 45 -49.24 5.28 -19.21
N MET A 46 -48.24 6.01 -19.72
CA MET A 46 -47.00 6.31 -18.99
C MET A 46 -47.30 7.17 -17.75
N ARG A 47 -47.33 6.55 -16.58
CA ARG A 47 -47.37 7.26 -15.29
C ARG A 47 -46.52 6.56 -14.24
N ALA A 48 -45.23 6.36 -14.53
CA ALA A 48 -44.24 5.89 -13.55
C ALA A 48 -42.79 6.19 -13.98
N HIS A 49 -42.48 7.40 -14.45
CA HIS A 49 -41.12 7.72 -14.94
C HIS A 49 -40.35 8.76 -14.12
N THR A 50 -40.96 9.44 -13.15
CA THR A 50 -40.27 10.47 -12.35
C THR A 50 -39.59 9.93 -11.10
N GLY A 51 -40.14 8.90 -10.45
CA GLY A 51 -39.58 8.34 -9.21
C GLY A 51 -38.31 7.52 -9.42
N ILE A 52 -38.30 6.64 -10.43
CA ILE A 52 -37.19 5.72 -10.69
C ILE A 52 -35.97 6.47 -11.24
N VAL A 53 -36.18 7.47 -12.11
CA VAL A 53 -35.10 8.31 -12.64
C VAL A 53 -34.51 9.19 -11.53
N ARG A 54 -35.34 9.74 -10.63
CA ARG A 54 -34.85 10.46 -9.42
C ARG A 54 -34.07 9.55 -8.48
N PHE A 55 -34.50 8.31 -8.28
CA PHE A 55 -33.81 7.34 -7.43
C PHE A 55 -32.48 6.87 -8.04
N MET A 56 -32.43 6.68 -9.37
CA MET A 56 -31.19 6.38 -10.10
C MET A 56 -30.18 7.55 -10.04
N LEU A 57 -30.65 8.80 -10.20
CA LEU A 57 -29.81 10.00 -10.05
C LEU A 57 -29.33 10.18 -8.62
N LEU A 58 -30.16 9.88 -7.62
CA LEU A 58 -29.77 9.87 -6.20
C LEU A 58 -28.71 8.80 -5.91
N LEU A 59 -28.84 7.59 -6.45
CA LEU A 59 -27.82 6.55 -6.33
C LEU A 59 -26.50 6.93 -7.02
N PHE A 60 -26.57 7.62 -8.17
CA PHE A 60 -25.38 8.17 -8.83
C PHE A 60 -24.71 9.25 -7.97
N SER A 61 -25.50 10.13 -7.33
CA SER A 61 -24.99 11.14 -6.40
C SER A 61 -24.44 10.55 -5.08
N VAL A 62 -24.98 9.42 -4.62
CA VAL A 62 -24.48 8.69 -3.44
C VAL A 62 -23.22 7.90 -3.76
N SER A 63 -23.05 7.43 -5.01
CA SER A 63 -21.79 6.82 -5.45
C SER A 63 -20.64 7.83 -5.59
N ALA A 64 -20.95 9.12 -5.72
CA ALA A 64 -19.96 10.19 -5.70
C ALA A 64 -19.54 10.59 -4.27
N SER A 65 -20.25 10.14 -3.23
CA SER A 65 -19.96 10.45 -1.83
C SER A 65 -19.36 9.29 -1.03
N VAL A 66 -19.01 8.17 -1.67
CA VAL A 66 -18.05 7.23 -1.10
C VAL A 66 -16.63 7.68 -1.46
N ASN A 67 -16.05 8.52 -0.59
CA ASN A 67 -14.61 8.64 -0.44
C ASN A 67 -14.05 7.32 0.14
N ALA A 68 -14.18 6.24 -0.61
CA ALA A 68 -13.32 5.08 -0.42
C ALA A 68 -11.96 5.49 -0.97
N PHE A 69 -10.89 5.24 -0.22
CA PHE A 69 -9.48 5.40 -0.59
C PHE A 69 -9.10 4.57 -1.83
N ALA A 70 -9.75 4.79 -2.96
CA ALA A 70 -9.47 4.15 -4.22
C ALA A 70 -8.30 4.92 -4.86
N PHE A 71 -7.16 4.24 -5.02
CA PHE A 71 -6.09 4.70 -5.91
C PHE A 71 -6.64 4.99 -7.31
N GLU A 72 -5.95 5.85 -8.07
CA GLU A 72 -6.35 6.15 -9.44
C GLU A 72 -5.97 4.98 -10.36
N GLU A 73 -6.95 4.39 -11.05
CA GLU A 73 -6.70 3.26 -11.97
C GLU A 73 -5.75 3.65 -13.12
N ALA A 74 -5.76 4.94 -13.50
CA ALA A 74 -4.82 5.51 -14.47
C ALA A 74 -3.37 5.39 -13.99
N ASP A 75 -3.09 5.71 -12.72
CA ASP A 75 -1.74 5.64 -12.14
C ASP A 75 -1.23 4.21 -12.09
N LEU A 76 -2.08 3.25 -11.69
CA LEU A 76 -1.69 1.85 -11.71
C LEU A 76 -1.37 1.37 -13.13
N ASN A 77 -2.15 1.79 -14.12
CA ASN A 77 -1.92 1.45 -15.52
C ASN A 77 -0.65 2.13 -16.08
N GLN A 78 -0.38 3.37 -15.67
CA GLN A 78 0.85 4.07 -16.00
C GLN A 78 2.07 3.33 -15.43
N LEU A 79 2.04 2.95 -14.14
CA LEU A 79 3.10 2.18 -13.52
C LEU A 79 3.35 0.87 -14.26
N LYS A 80 2.28 0.11 -14.56
CA LYS A 80 2.37 -1.18 -15.26
C LYS A 80 2.93 -1.07 -16.67
N SER A 81 2.61 0.00 -17.40
CA SER A 81 3.00 0.15 -18.81
C SER A 81 4.37 0.79 -19.00
N SER A 82 4.79 1.65 -18.07
CA SER A 82 5.99 2.49 -18.25
C SER A 82 7.07 2.27 -17.20
N ASN A 83 6.76 1.56 -16.10
CA ASN A 83 7.60 1.46 -14.91
C ASN A 83 7.97 2.84 -14.31
N ARG A 84 7.20 3.89 -14.63
CA ARG A 84 7.43 5.28 -14.21
C ARG A 84 6.12 5.92 -13.77
N CYS A 85 6.00 6.11 -12.47
CA CYS A 85 4.85 6.74 -11.83
C CYS A 85 5.29 7.70 -10.72
N PRO A 86 6.09 8.75 -11.04
CA PRO A 86 6.42 9.76 -10.05
C PRO A 86 5.14 10.49 -9.62
N GLN A 87 5.01 10.77 -8.32
CA GLN A 87 3.88 11.50 -7.72
C GLN A 87 2.50 10.83 -7.89
N CYS A 88 2.46 9.57 -8.32
CA CYS A 88 1.21 8.84 -8.49
C CYS A 88 0.49 8.57 -7.16
N ASN A 89 -0.83 8.54 -7.21
CA ASN A 89 -1.71 8.11 -6.14
C ASN A 89 -1.99 6.60 -6.24
N LEU A 90 -1.20 5.82 -5.52
CA LEU A 90 -1.26 4.36 -5.44
C LEU A 90 -1.74 3.89 -4.05
N ARG A 91 -2.53 4.72 -3.35
CA ARG A 91 -3.05 4.42 -2.01
C ARG A 91 -3.86 3.12 -1.98
N GLY A 92 -3.46 2.17 -1.15
CA GLY A 92 -4.13 0.87 -1.07
C GLY A 92 -4.08 0.06 -2.36
N ALA A 93 -3.25 0.44 -3.35
CA ALA A 93 -3.10 -0.31 -4.59
C ALA A 93 -2.55 -1.71 -4.30
N ASN A 94 -2.99 -2.69 -5.09
CA ASN A 94 -2.42 -4.04 -5.05
C ASN A 94 -1.29 -4.16 -6.07
N LEU A 95 -0.06 -4.17 -5.56
CA LEU A 95 1.20 -4.32 -6.27
C LEU A 95 1.92 -5.64 -5.90
N ASN A 96 1.22 -6.55 -5.22
CA ASN A 96 1.80 -7.82 -4.77
C ASN A 96 2.41 -8.58 -5.94
N TRP A 97 3.57 -9.19 -5.70
CA TRP A 97 4.31 -10.03 -6.66
C TRP A 97 4.72 -9.33 -7.96
N MET A 98 4.53 -8.01 -8.07
CA MET A 98 4.94 -7.28 -9.27
C MET A 98 6.46 -7.17 -9.35
N ASP A 99 6.97 -7.23 -10.59
CA ASP A 99 8.33 -6.82 -10.88
C ASP A 99 8.37 -5.32 -11.19
N LEU A 100 8.85 -4.55 -10.22
CA LEU A 100 9.04 -3.10 -10.27
C LEU A 100 10.53 -2.75 -10.11
N GLN A 101 11.42 -3.67 -10.53
CA GLN A 101 12.84 -3.40 -10.52
C GLN A 101 13.16 -2.15 -11.35
N GLY A 102 13.92 -1.22 -10.78
CA GLY A 102 14.27 0.03 -11.43
C GLY A 102 13.09 1.00 -11.65
N ALA A 103 11.91 0.73 -11.08
CA ALA A 103 10.75 1.60 -11.25
C ALA A 103 11.02 3.01 -10.69
N ASN A 104 10.47 4.03 -11.35
CA ASN A 104 10.44 5.37 -10.78
C ASN A 104 9.10 5.60 -10.07
N LEU A 105 9.10 5.54 -8.75
CA LEU A 105 7.98 5.80 -7.84
C LEU A 105 8.26 7.00 -6.93
N SER A 106 9.17 7.89 -7.34
CA SER A 106 9.55 9.06 -6.54
C SER A 106 8.32 9.90 -6.18
N GLN A 107 8.21 10.28 -4.91
CA GLN A 107 7.10 11.06 -4.35
C GLN A 107 5.69 10.41 -4.50
N ALA A 108 5.60 9.14 -4.88
CA ALA A 108 4.30 8.46 -4.98
C ALA A 108 3.64 8.30 -3.59
N ASP A 109 2.32 8.39 -3.55
CA ASP A 109 1.51 8.07 -2.36
C ASP A 109 1.12 6.60 -2.40
N LEU A 110 1.85 5.78 -1.64
CA LEU A 110 1.66 4.33 -1.50
C LEU A 110 1.07 3.96 -0.14
N ARG A 111 0.42 4.90 0.56
CA ARG A 111 -0.15 4.66 1.89
C ARG A 111 -1.12 3.48 1.86
N GLY A 112 -0.88 2.48 2.71
CA GLY A 112 -1.68 1.26 2.79
C GLY A 112 -1.60 0.32 1.58
N ALA A 113 -0.73 0.59 0.60
CA ALA A 113 -0.55 -0.27 -0.57
C ALA A 113 -0.12 -1.69 -0.16
N GLN A 114 -0.50 -2.68 -0.98
CA GLN A 114 -0.07 -4.06 -0.82
C GLN A 114 1.09 -4.30 -1.79
N CYS A 115 2.29 -4.48 -1.25
CA CYS A 115 3.55 -4.72 -1.96
C CYS A 115 4.21 -6.03 -1.48
N VAL A 116 3.39 -7.04 -1.19
CA VAL A 116 3.85 -8.34 -0.71
C VAL A 116 4.68 -9.02 -1.79
N GLN A 117 5.91 -9.42 -1.47
CA GLN A 117 6.85 -10.07 -2.38
C GLN A 117 7.08 -9.28 -3.69
N THR A 118 6.91 -7.96 -3.67
CA THR A 118 7.19 -7.09 -4.82
C THR A 118 8.69 -6.91 -4.99
N ASN A 119 9.18 -7.01 -6.23
CA ASN A 119 10.57 -6.70 -6.54
C ASN A 119 10.71 -5.18 -6.76
N LEU A 120 11.28 -4.47 -5.81
CA LEU A 120 11.57 -3.02 -5.86
C LEU A 120 13.10 -2.77 -5.91
N ARG A 121 13.90 -3.77 -6.31
CA ARG A 121 15.35 -3.61 -6.41
C ARG A 121 15.70 -2.44 -7.32
N ASN A 122 16.65 -1.61 -6.90
CA ASN A 122 17.08 -0.43 -7.64
C ASN A 122 15.96 0.57 -8.01
N ALA A 123 14.76 0.47 -7.43
CA ALA A 123 13.67 1.39 -7.68
C ALA A 123 13.98 2.76 -7.04
N ASN A 124 13.54 3.84 -7.69
CA ASN A 124 13.56 5.16 -7.08
C ASN A 124 12.26 5.40 -6.32
N LEU A 125 12.32 5.39 -4.99
CA LEU A 125 11.20 5.69 -4.09
C LEU A 125 11.41 7.01 -3.36
N SER A 126 12.37 7.86 -3.76
CA SER A 126 12.72 9.08 -3.03
C SER A 126 11.49 9.93 -2.71
N GLY A 127 11.27 10.23 -1.42
CA GLY A 127 10.13 11.01 -0.93
C GLY A 127 8.77 10.32 -1.00
N ALA A 128 8.68 9.03 -1.36
CA ALA A 128 7.42 8.30 -1.40
C ALA A 128 6.84 8.11 0.01
N ASN A 129 5.50 8.03 0.10
CA ASN A 129 4.81 7.77 1.36
C ASN A 129 4.30 6.33 1.40
N LEU A 130 4.96 5.49 2.19
CA LEU A 130 4.62 4.07 2.39
C LEU A 130 4.00 3.82 3.78
N GLN A 131 3.45 4.85 4.42
CA GLN A 131 2.84 4.71 5.74
C GLN A 131 1.74 3.63 5.71
N GLY A 132 1.85 2.66 6.62
CA GLY A 132 0.92 1.54 6.73
C GLY A 132 0.91 0.57 5.55
N ALA A 133 1.84 0.67 4.60
CA ALA A 133 1.93 -0.26 3.48
C ALA A 133 2.34 -1.67 3.95
N ASN A 134 1.84 -2.69 3.27
CA ASN A 134 2.19 -4.08 3.51
C ASN A 134 3.26 -4.54 2.51
N MET A 135 4.51 -4.60 2.96
CA MET A 135 5.71 -4.90 2.18
C MET A 135 6.37 -6.22 2.62
N LEU A 136 5.55 -7.15 3.12
CA LEU A 136 5.99 -8.48 3.55
C LEU A 136 6.85 -9.13 2.44
N ALA A 137 8.10 -9.49 2.78
CA ALA A 137 9.06 -10.11 1.88
C ALA A 137 9.36 -9.34 0.58
N ALA A 138 9.15 -8.01 0.56
CA ALA A 138 9.54 -7.17 -0.57
C ALA A 138 11.08 -7.08 -0.70
N SER A 139 11.58 -6.98 -1.93
CA SER A 139 13.01 -6.80 -2.19
C SER A 139 13.31 -5.35 -2.54
N LEU A 140 14.07 -4.63 -1.70
CA LEU A 140 14.42 -3.21 -1.86
C LEU A 140 15.93 -2.97 -1.98
N GLU A 141 16.73 -4.01 -2.16
CA GLU A 141 18.18 -3.91 -2.36
C GLU A 141 18.52 -2.92 -3.49
N GLY A 142 19.41 -1.96 -3.19
CA GLY A 142 19.80 -0.89 -4.12
C GLY A 142 18.74 0.20 -4.38
N ALA A 143 17.57 0.15 -3.74
CA ALA A 143 16.54 1.18 -3.93
C ALA A 143 16.98 2.54 -3.35
N VAL A 144 16.53 3.63 -3.99
CA VAL A 144 16.74 5.00 -3.51
C VAL A 144 15.60 5.35 -2.55
N LEU A 145 15.90 5.38 -1.24
CA LEU A 145 14.90 5.50 -0.16
C LEU A 145 14.96 6.83 0.63
N HIS A 146 15.70 7.81 0.12
CA HIS A 146 15.84 9.12 0.76
C HIS A 146 14.47 9.78 0.98
N GLY A 147 14.18 10.15 2.24
CA GLY A 147 12.93 10.84 2.62
C GLY A 147 11.67 9.98 2.54
N VAL A 148 11.78 8.65 2.42
CA VAL A 148 10.62 7.76 2.44
C VAL A 148 10.03 7.68 3.84
N ASN A 149 8.70 7.67 3.92
CA ASN A 149 7.98 7.43 5.17
C ASN A 149 7.50 5.97 5.25
N PHE A 150 8.09 5.18 6.14
CA PHE A 150 7.69 3.80 6.43
C PHE A 150 6.93 3.66 7.76
N THR A 151 6.40 4.77 8.33
CA THR A 151 5.67 4.72 9.59
C THR A 151 4.56 3.67 9.54
N ALA A 152 4.53 2.77 10.53
CA ALA A 152 3.57 1.67 10.64
C ALA A 152 3.53 0.71 9.42
N ALA A 153 4.52 0.73 8.53
CA ALA A 153 4.62 -0.22 7.43
C ALA A 153 4.98 -1.63 7.95
N ASN A 154 4.49 -2.66 7.27
CA ASN A 154 4.89 -4.04 7.52
C ASN A 154 5.99 -4.44 6.54
N LEU A 155 7.23 -4.49 7.00
CA LEU A 155 8.41 -4.90 6.22
C LEU A 155 8.93 -6.26 6.68
N ARG A 156 8.11 -7.08 7.35
CA ARG A 156 8.52 -8.41 7.81
C ARG A 156 9.21 -9.19 6.68
N ALA A 157 10.38 -9.76 6.95
CA ALA A 157 11.19 -10.51 5.99
C ALA A 157 11.56 -9.76 4.69
N ALA A 158 11.46 -8.43 4.65
CA ALA A 158 11.90 -7.65 3.50
C ALA A 158 13.44 -7.63 3.41
N ASN A 159 13.96 -7.40 2.20
CA ASN A 159 15.39 -7.26 1.96
C ASN A 159 15.76 -5.80 1.70
N LEU A 160 16.45 -5.18 2.66
CA LEU A 160 17.00 -3.82 2.64
C LEU A 160 18.53 -3.83 2.77
N ARG A 161 19.18 -4.96 2.45
CA ARG A 161 20.63 -5.14 2.52
C ARG A 161 21.37 -4.03 1.78
N GLY A 162 22.38 -3.44 2.43
CA GLY A 162 23.27 -2.44 1.84
C GLY A 162 22.58 -1.14 1.38
N THR A 163 21.35 -0.88 1.81
CA THR A 163 20.61 0.33 1.40
C THR A 163 21.00 1.55 2.24
N ASP A 164 20.90 2.73 1.63
CA ASP A 164 21.02 4.02 2.33
C ASP A 164 19.67 4.37 2.97
N LEU A 165 19.62 4.27 4.29
CA LEU A 165 18.45 4.49 5.14
C LEU A 165 18.73 5.62 6.16
N ARG A 166 19.68 6.51 5.84
CA ARG A 166 20.02 7.62 6.74
C ARG A 166 18.80 8.49 7.00
N ARG A 167 18.53 8.78 8.28
CA ARG A 167 17.37 9.58 8.73
C ARG A 167 16.00 9.03 8.30
N ILE A 168 15.92 7.74 7.98
CA ILE A 168 14.65 7.12 7.60
C ILE A 168 13.67 7.11 8.79
N ASN A 169 12.38 7.20 8.50
CA ASN A 169 11.33 7.07 9.50
C ASN A 169 10.70 5.66 9.42
N PHE A 170 11.08 4.80 10.36
CA PHE A 170 10.52 3.47 10.60
C PHE A 170 9.63 3.43 11.85
N ARG A 171 9.15 4.58 12.35
CA ARG A 171 8.36 4.61 13.57
C ARG A 171 7.17 3.65 13.51
N ALA A 172 7.01 2.82 14.54
CA ALA A 172 5.96 1.79 14.63
C ALA A 172 5.94 0.75 13.48
N ALA A 173 7.00 0.65 12.67
CA ALA A 173 7.08 -0.34 11.59
C ALA A 173 7.29 -1.75 12.15
N VAL A 174 6.78 -2.75 11.43
CA VAL A 174 7.06 -4.16 11.71
C VAL A 174 8.23 -4.59 10.86
N LEU A 175 9.40 -4.75 11.48
CA LEU A 175 10.68 -5.05 10.82
C LEU A 175 11.17 -6.47 11.14
N VAL A 176 10.30 -7.35 11.63
CA VAL A 176 10.67 -8.70 12.08
C VAL A 176 11.30 -9.51 10.94
N GLY A 177 12.49 -10.06 11.15
CA GLY A 177 13.20 -10.84 10.12
C GLY A 177 13.69 -10.03 8.92
N THR A 178 13.67 -8.69 8.97
CA THR A 178 14.13 -7.85 7.85
C THR A 178 15.65 -7.93 7.72
N ASN A 179 16.14 -8.05 6.49
CA ASN A 179 17.56 -8.01 6.21
C ASN A 179 18.04 -6.56 6.07
N PHE A 180 18.82 -6.08 7.03
CA PHE A 180 19.49 -4.79 7.03
C PHE A 180 21.02 -4.92 6.95
N ALA A 181 21.55 -6.09 6.59
CA ALA A 181 22.99 -6.32 6.60
C ALA A 181 23.73 -5.27 5.75
N GLY A 182 24.71 -4.61 6.37
CA GLY A 182 25.49 -3.52 5.75
C GLY A 182 24.69 -2.25 5.37
N ALA A 183 23.44 -2.09 5.79
CA ALA A 183 22.64 -0.89 5.53
C ALA A 183 23.09 0.28 6.43
N ASP A 184 22.92 1.52 5.94
CA ASP A 184 23.18 2.72 6.74
C ASP A 184 21.87 3.27 7.31
N LEU A 185 21.60 2.96 8.59
CA LEU A 185 20.46 3.43 9.36
C LEU A 185 20.84 4.60 10.28
N SER A 186 21.93 5.33 10.02
CA SER A 186 22.35 6.40 10.91
C SER A 186 21.29 7.50 11.00
N GLU A 187 21.05 7.98 12.23
CA GLU A 187 19.99 8.95 12.56
C GLU A 187 18.56 8.48 12.24
N ALA A 188 18.32 7.17 12.04
CA ALA A 188 16.99 6.63 11.81
C ALA A 188 16.07 6.74 13.04
N ASP A 189 14.77 6.99 12.81
CA ASP A 189 13.73 6.90 13.83
C ASP A 189 13.10 5.51 13.82
N LEU A 190 13.44 4.69 14.82
CA LEU A 190 12.99 3.31 15.00
C LEU A 190 12.07 3.18 16.23
N ARG A 191 11.60 4.30 16.80
CA ARG A 191 10.70 4.27 17.97
C ARG A 191 9.46 3.44 17.68
N ASP A 192 9.05 2.64 18.65
CA ASP A 192 7.90 1.73 18.59
C ASP A 192 8.01 0.63 17.51
N ALA A 193 9.13 0.53 16.77
CA ALA A 193 9.33 -0.48 15.72
C ALA A 193 9.62 -1.86 16.32
N TRP A 194 9.32 -2.93 15.57
CA TRP A 194 9.54 -4.31 16.01
C TRP A 194 10.65 -4.96 15.20
N LEU A 195 11.81 -5.20 15.82
CA LEU A 195 13.03 -5.67 15.16
C LEU A 195 13.42 -7.12 15.52
N TYR A 196 12.53 -7.91 16.14
CA TYR A 196 12.82 -9.32 16.43
C TYR A 196 13.37 -10.05 15.20
N ASP A 197 14.43 -10.83 15.35
CA ASP A 197 15.07 -11.59 14.27
C ASP A 197 15.60 -10.74 13.08
N ALA A 198 15.68 -9.41 13.19
CA ALA A 198 16.23 -8.59 12.12
C ALA A 198 17.75 -8.85 11.95
N GLU A 199 18.22 -8.93 10.71
CA GLU A 199 19.65 -9.14 10.42
C GLU A 199 20.34 -7.78 10.31
N LEU A 200 21.10 -7.40 11.34
CA LEU A 200 21.79 -6.10 11.44
C LEU A 200 23.31 -6.20 11.29
N SER A 201 23.83 -7.32 10.78
CA SER A 201 25.28 -7.53 10.66
C SER A 201 25.94 -6.45 9.78
N GLY A 202 26.85 -5.67 10.36
CA GLY A 202 27.52 -4.55 9.72
C GLY A 202 26.62 -3.34 9.44
N ALA A 203 25.38 -3.33 9.92
CA ALA A 203 24.47 -2.19 9.75
C ALA A 203 24.93 -1.02 10.63
N ASN A 204 24.85 0.21 10.12
CA ASN A 204 25.19 1.41 10.87
C ASN A 204 23.95 2.03 11.51
N LEU A 205 23.78 1.89 12.82
CA LEU A 205 22.70 2.50 13.60
C LEU A 205 23.18 3.73 14.40
N SER A 206 24.32 4.32 14.04
CA SER A 206 24.86 5.47 14.76
C SER A 206 23.82 6.59 14.87
N ARG A 207 23.58 7.11 16.08
CA ARG A 207 22.58 8.14 16.39
C ARG A 207 21.13 7.75 16.06
N ALA A 208 20.84 6.48 15.79
CA ALA A 208 19.47 6.01 15.63
C ALA A 208 18.74 6.01 16.97
N ASP A 209 17.41 6.19 16.93
CA ASP A 209 16.56 6.18 18.11
C ASP A 209 15.72 4.89 18.16
N LEU A 210 16.15 3.95 19.00
CA LEU A 210 15.47 2.71 19.36
C LEU A 210 14.89 2.75 20.78
N SER A 211 14.71 3.93 21.38
CA SER A 211 14.34 4.09 22.80
C SER A 211 13.06 3.35 23.21
N THR A 212 12.11 3.16 22.28
CA THR A 212 10.87 2.40 22.50
C THR A 212 10.72 1.22 21.54
N ALA A 213 11.78 0.85 20.83
CA ALA A 213 11.76 -0.27 19.90
C ALA A 213 11.66 -1.60 20.65
N LYS A 214 11.00 -2.58 20.04
CA LYS A 214 11.02 -3.97 20.48
C LYS A 214 12.18 -4.67 19.78
N VAL A 215 13.29 -4.80 20.49
CA VAL A 215 14.53 -5.42 20.04
C VAL A 215 15.14 -6.17 21.23
N THR A 216 15.93 -7.22 21.00
CA THR A 216 16.74 -7.84 22.05
C THR A 216 18.21 -7.46 21.86
N TYR A 217 19.03 -7.77 22.86
CA TYR A 217 20.45 -7.43 22.80
C TYR A 217 21.16 -8.13 21.63
N HIS A 218 20.82 -9.41 21.37
CA HIS A 218 21.49 -10.23 20.35
C HIS A 218 21.30 -9.70 18.93
N GLU A 219 20.17 -9.06 18.59
CA GLU A 219 20.02 -8.47 17.26
C GLU A 219 20.97 -7.29 17.01
N LEU A 220 21.50 -6.66 18.07
CA LEU A 220 22.37 -5.48 17.96
C LEU A 220 23.86 -5.80 17.96
N ASP A 221 24.27 -7.03 18.32
CA ASP A 221 25.68 -7.39 18.59
C ASP A 221 26.63 -7.12 17.40
N ASP A 222 26.15 -7.30 16.18
CA ASP A 222 26.96 -7.15 14.96
C ASP A 222 26.78 -5.77 14.27
N GLY A 223 26.05 -4.85 14.89
CA GLY A 223 25.81 -3.50 14.37
C GLY A 223 26.85 -2.47 14.84
N ILE A 224 26.95 -1.35 14.11
CA ILE A 224 27.67 -0.15 14.57
C ILE A 224 26.67 0.75 15.31
N LEU A 225 26.88 0.97 16.60
CA LEU A 225 25.89 1.56 17.51
C LEU A 225 26.38 2.88 18.12
N CYS A 226 27.02 3.78 17.37
CA CYS A 226 27.60 4.98 17.97
C CYS A 226 26.56 6.00 18.40
N ASN A 227 26.50 6.29 19.70
CA ASN A 227 25.51 7.19 20.30
C ASN A 227 24.07 6.75 19.94
N THR A 228 23.82 5.44 19.94
CA THR A 228 22.52 4.87 19.58
C THR A 228 21.63 4.81 20.81
N LEU A 229 20.45 5.42 20.77
CA LEU A 229 19.52 5.42 21.90
C LEU A 229 18.73 4.12 21.92
N THR A 230 18.70 3.42 23.05
CA THR A 230 17.94 2.18 23.22
C THR A 230 17.10 2.23 24.49
N LEU A 231 16.24 1.22 24.70
CA LEU A 231 15.46 1.09 25.93
C LEU A 231 16.32 0.85 27.19
N TRP A 232 17.59 0.45 27.01
CA TRP A 232 18.56 0.24 28.09
C TRP A 232 19.50 1.44 28.31
N GLY A 233 19.28 2.54 27.59
CA GLY A 233 20.16 3.71 27.58
C GLY A 233 20.89 3.89 26.25
N GLU A 234 21.83 4.82 26.23
CA GLU A 234 22.68 5.06 25.05
C GLU A 234 23.77 3.99 24.96
N LEU A 235 23.90 3.39 23.78
CA LEU A 235 24.99 2.48 23.42
C LEU A 235 26.02 3.23 22.56
N SER A 236 27.27 2.82 22.68
CA SER A 236 28.39 3.30 21.85
C SER A 236 29.36 2.14 21.62
N LEU A 237 29.02 1.29 20.65
CA LEU A 237 29.77 0.07 20.29
C LEU A 237 30.12 0.07 18.80
N GLY A 238 31.26 -0.51 18.45
CA GLY A 238 31.70 -0.63 17.04
C GLY A 238 32.11 0.69 16.38
N CYS A 239 32.39 1.74 17.16
CA CYS A 239 32.65 3.07 16.63
C CYS A 239 34.01 3.23 15.95
N PRO A 240 34.09 3.96 14.82
CA PRO A 240 35.37 4.28 14.21
C PRO A 240 36.21 5.11 15.20
N ALA A 241 37.47 4.73 15.37
CA ALA A 241 38.44 5.54 16.09
C ALA A 241 38.69 6.82 15.27
N TYR A 242 38.52 7.99 15.90
CA TYR A 242 38.88 9.28 15.33
C TYR A 242 40.40 9.46 15.27
#